data_AF-A0A3S2D7M7-F1
#
_entry.id   AF-A0A3S2D7M7-F1
#
_cell.length_a   1.000
_cell.length_b   1.000
_cell.length_c   1.000
_cell.angle_alpha   90.00
_cell.angle_beta   90.00
_cell.angle_gamma   90.00
#
_symmetry.space_group_name_H-M   'P 1'
#
loop_
_entity.id
_entity.type
_entity.pdbx_description
1 polymer ?
#
loop_
_entity_poly.entity_id
_entity_poly.type
_entity_poly.pdbx_seq_one_letter_code
_entity_poly.pdbx_strand_id
1 'polypeptide(L)'
;MLLHACNGIGRLARLMLSDRKANFTVMAALSAPVALALAAVAIDEASIYTERREAQAMVDLAAITAASNMTNVNTAVVTTLTDNGMPGVVVQSSGQTIEPAVGKTVVTVTPGRYVASGANVGQRFQASITPYNAVRVTLKKIPARYFASSLIPTPVIGTQATASMTPQATFSVGSRLASLDGGILNALLGGLLGSNISLSVMDYNALISADVSVLSFVDGLATQLNLTGVSYSDVLASKATVGQIATAMANVPGLGNTAKVALQTIASKSTSTVQIPLSHLVDLGSVGKLGLGQRPAGLGVDASALGMLTAAAGLANGSKQVDVALGATI
;
A
#
# COMPACT_ATOMS: atom_id res chain seq x y z
N MET A 1 73.14 45.01 -33.70
CA MET A 1 72.26 44.31 -32.74
C MET A 1 70.76 44.45 -33.07
N LEU A 2 70.28 45.58 -33.60
CA LEU A 2 68.86 45.78 -33.95
C LEU A 2 68.34 45.04 -35.22
N LEU A 3 69.20 44.77 -36.21
CA LEU A 3 68.77 44.06 -37.44
C LEU A 3 68.48 42.56 -37.26
N HIS A 4 69.04 41.91 -36.23
CA HIS A 4 68.77 40.49 -35.96
C HIS A 4 67.43 40.27 -35.22
N ALA A 5 66.96 41.24 -34.44
CA ALA A 5 65.68 41.16 -33.75
C ALA A 5 64.49 41.27 -34.73
N CYS A 6 64.61 42.10 -35.77
CA CYS A 6 63.54 42.31 -36.77
C CYS A 6 63.33 41.08 -37.68
N ASN A 7 64.41 40.37 -38.02
CA ASN A 7 64.33 39.12 -38.80
C ASN A 7 63.71 37.95 -38.00
N GLY A 8 63.86 37.93 -36.67
CA GLY A 8 63.20 36.94 -35.81
C GLY A 8 61.68 37.09 -35.79
N ILE A 9 61.19 38.33 -35.68
CA ILE A 9 59.76 38.66 -35.64
C ILE A 9 59.09 38.36 -37.00
N GLY A 10 59.73 38.75 -38.11
CA GLY A 10 59.21 38.47 -39.45
C GLY A 10 59.20 36.98 -39.83
N ARG A 11 60.06 36.16 -39.21
CA ARG A 11 60.09 34.70 -39.38
C ARG A 11 59.04 34.01 -38.52
N LEU A 12 58.83 34.48 -37.28
CA LEU A 12 57.74 34.03 -36.40
C LEU A 12 56.36 34.34 -37.00
N ALA A 13 56.15 35.54 -37.54
CA ALA A 13 54.88 35.92 -38.17
C ALA A 13 54.59 35.08 -39.43
N ARG A 14 55.60 34.80 -40.26
CA ARG A 14 55.44 33.91 -41.42
C ARG A 14 55.18 32.45 -41.02
N LEU A 15 55.86 31.96 -39.98
CA LEU A 15 55.60 30.63 -39.42
C LEU A 15 54.16 30.52 -38.88
N MET A 16 53.68 31.54 -38.16
CA MET A 16 52.30 31.60 -37.67
C MET A 16 51.25 31.69 -38.79
N LEU A 17 51.52 32.44 -39.86
CA LEU A 17 50.65 32.55 -41.03
C LEU A 17 50.62 31.26 -41.88
N SER A 18 51.71 30.49 -41.87
CA SER A 18 51.79 29.19 -42.56
C SER A 18 51.25 28.02 -41.73
N ASP A 19 51.06 28.20 -40.42
CA ASP A 19 50.64 27.14 -39.51
C ASP A 19 49.12 26.95 -39.56
N ARG A 20 48.68 25.95 -40.33
CA ARG A 20 47.26 25.56 -40.45
C ARG A 20 46.62 25.17 -39.10
N LYS A 21 47.41 24.90 -38.06
CA LYS A 21 46.90 24.64 -36.70
C LYS A 21 46.30 25.89 -36.05
N ALA A 22 46.75 27.09 -36.43
CA ALA A 22 46.20 28.35 -35.92
C ALA A 22 44.71 28.52 -36.29
N ASN A 23 44.29 28.00 -37.44
CA ASN A 23 42.89 28.05 -37.87
C ASN A 23 41.97 27.22 -36.94
N PHE A 24 42.47 26.09 -36.41
CA PHE A 24 41.75 25.30 -35.41
C PHE A 24 41.64 26.04 -34.07
N THR A 25 42.71 26.72 -33.65
CA THR A 25 42.71 27.53 -32.42
C THR A 25 41.72 28.69 -32.50
N VAL A 26 41.64 29.40 -33.63
CA VAL A 26 40.70 30.51 -33.82
C VAL A 26 39.25 30.01 -33.87
N MET A 27 38.98 28.93 -34.61
CA MET A 27 37.65 28.31 -34.65
C MET A 27 37.22 27.82 -33.26
N ALA A 28 38.11 27.13 -32.54
CA ALA A 28 37.84 26.68 -31.17
C ALA A 28 37.62 27.85 -30.21
N ALA A 29 38.40 28.93 -30.31
CA ALA A 29 38.24 30.11 -29.46
C ALA A 29 36.90 30.82 -29.67
N LEU A 30 36.36 30.79 -30.89
CA LEU A 30 35.04 31.35 -31.21
C LEU A 30 33.89 30.40 -30.85
N SER A 31 34.05 29.08 -31.04
CA SER A 31 32.99 28.11 -30.79
C SER A 31 32.89 27.65 -29.33
N ALA A 32 34.00 27.62 -28.59
CA ALA A 32 34.03 27.14 -27.21
C ALA A 32 33.13 27.95 -26.26
N PRO A 33 33.07 29.29 -26.30
CA PRO A 33 32.15 30.06 -25.47
C PRO A 33 30.68 29.70 -25.73
N VAL A 34 30.31 29.49 -26.99
CA VAL A 34 28.95 29.07 -27.38
C VAL A 34 28.64 27.67 -26.85
N ALA A 35 29.58 26.72 -27.03
CA ALA A 35 29.43 25.36 -26.53
C ALA A 35 29.30 25.31 -24.99
N LEU A 36 30.09 26.12 -24.28
CA LEU A 36 30.02 26.24 -22.82
C LEU A 36 28.70 26.86 -22.34
N ALA A 37 28.19 27.88 -23.05
CA ALA A 37 26.89 28.48 -22.74
C ALA A 37 25.74 27.47 -22.92
N LEU A 38 25.77 26.68 -24.01
CA LEU A 38 24.77 25.63 -24.24
C LEU A 38 24.88 24.51 -23.20
N ALA A 39 26.08 24.10 -22.82
CA ALA A 39 26.30 23.12 -21.77
C ALA A 39 25.80 23.61 -20.41
N ALA A 40 26.04 24.88 -20.07
CA ALA A 40 25.53 25.51 -18.85
C ALA A 40 23.99 25.48 -18.78
N VAL A 41 23.31 25.83 -19.88
CA VAL A 41 21.85 25.75 -19.99
C VAL A 41 21.37 24.29 -19.86
N ALA A 42 22.03 23.35 -20.55
CA ALA A 42 21.64 21.94 -20.51
C ALA A 42 21.77 21.32 -19.10
N ILE A 43 22.85 21.63 -18.38
CA ILE A 43 23.09 21.14 -17.01
C ILE A 43 22.03 21.70 -16.05
N ASP A 44 21.72 22.99 -16.14
CA ASP A 44 20.72 23.61 -15.28
C ASP A 44 19.30 23.11 -15.56
N GLU A 45 18.92 22.90 -16.83
CA GLU A 45 17.62 22.30 -17.15
C GLU A 45 17.53 20.86 -16.63
N ALA A 46 18.63 20.09 -16.75
CA ALA A 46 18.70 18.74 -16.20
C ALA A 46 18.59 18.74 -14.66
N SER A 47 19.22 19.70 -13.98
CA SER A 47 19.12 19.82 -12.52
C SER A 47 17.71 20.22 -12.08
N ILE A 48 17.06 21.17 -12.78
CA ILE A 48 15.67 21.58 -12.50
C ILE A 48 14.71 20.40 -12.68
N TYR A 49 14.88 19.60 -13.73
CA TYR A 49 14.03 18.42 -13.95
C TYR A 49 14.21 17.37 -12.86
N THR A 50 15.45 17.14 -12.42
CA THR A 50 15.78 16.22 -11.33
C THR A 50 15.16 16.69 -10.02
N GLU A 51 15.33 17.97 -9.67
CA GLU A 51 14.76 18.57 -8.45
C GLU A 51 13.22 18.54 -8.49
N ARG A 52 12.60 18.75 -9.66
CA ARG A 52 11.14 18.59 -9.81
C ARG A 52 10.68 17.16 -9.56
N ARG A 53 11.44 16.16 -10.02
CA ARG A 53 11.11 14.74 -9.81
C ARG A 53 11.25 14.34 -8.35
N GLU A 54 12.30 14.82 -7.67
CA GLU A 54 12.47 14.66 -6.23
C GLU A 54 11.33 15.35 -5.47
N ALA A 55 10.97 16.59 -5.85
CA ALA A 55 9.84 17.31 -5.29
C ALA A 55 8.51 16.58 -5.49
N GLN A 56 8.32 15.87 -6.60
CA GLN A 56 7.12 15.09 -6.83
C GLN A 56 7.06 13.89 -5.87
N ALA A 57 8.15 13.13 -5.74
CA ALA A 57 8.21 11.99 -4.83
C ALA A 57 7.90 12.40 -3.37
N MET A 58 8.40 13.56 -2.98
CA MET A 58 8.17 14.14 -1.65
C MET A 58 6.71 14.57 -1.43
N VAL A 59 6.08 15.15 -2.46
CA VAL A 59 4.66 15.52 -2.42
C VAL A 59 3.75 14.30 -2.44
N ASP A 60 4.12 13.24 -3.16
CA ASP A 60 3.41 11.96 -3.15
C ASP A 60 3.41 11.36 -1.73
N LEU A 61 4.57 11.33 -1.08
CA LEU A 61 4.71 10.86 0.31
C LEU A 61 3.89 11.74 1.28
N ALA A 62 4.01 13.07 1.17
CA ALA A 62 3.27 14.00 2.02
C ALA A 62 1.74 13.85 1.84
N ALA A 63 1.26 13.64 0.62
CA ALA A 63 -0.16 13.40 0.36
C ALA A 63 -0.64 12.08 0.99
N ILE A 64 0.12 10.99 0.87
CA ILE A 64 -0.21 9.70 1.49
C ILE A 64 -0.30 9.84 3.01
N THR A 65 0.72 10.43 3.65
CA THR A 65 0.75 10.63 5.10
C THR A 65 -0.40 11.53 5.57
N ALA A 66 -0.71 12.58 4.81
CA ALA A 66 -1.83 13.46 5.12
C ALA A 66 -3.19 12.77 4.97
N ALA A 67 -3.37 11.95 3.93
CA ALA A 67 -4.60 11.17 3.75
C ALA A 67 -4.82 10.15 4.88
N SER A 68 -3.74 9.60 5.46
CA SER A 68 -3.82 8.76 6.66
C SER A 68 -4.03 9.51 7.97
N ASN A 69 -3.82 10.84 8.00
CA ASN A 69 -3.95 11.68 9.20
C ASN A 69 -4.92 12.85 8.95
N MET A 70 -6.18 12.51 8.70
CA MET A 70 -7.21 13.47 8.29
C MET A 70 -7.52 14.54 9.36
N THR A 71 -7.22 14.27 10.63
CA THR A 71 -7.42 15.22 11.73
C THR A 71 -6.39 16.35 11.72
N ASN A 72 -5.16 16.07 11.30
CA ASN A 72 -4.03 17.02 11.35
C ASN A 72 -3.26 17.10 10.02
N VAL A 73 -4.00 17.25 8.91
CA VAL A 73 -3.46 17.22 7.53
C VAL A 73 -2.30 18.20 7.29
N ASN A 74 -2.39 19.43 7.78
CA ASN A 74 -1.35 20.44 7.56
C ASN A 74 -0.05 20.07 8.29
N THR A 75 -0.17 19.68 9.56
CA THR A 75 0.97 19.21 10.37
C THR A 75 1.60 17.98 9.73
N ALA A 76 0.80 17.01 9.29
CA ALA A 76 1.28 15.80 8.63
C ALA A 76 2.11 16.12 7.38
N VAL A 77 1.65 17.04 6.54
CA VAL A 77 2.38 17.49 5.35
C VAL A 77 3.69 18.19 5.72
N VAL A 78 3.63 19.16 6.64
CA VAL A 78 4.82 19.94 7.05
C VAL A 78 5.88 19.03 7.66
N THR A 79 5.50 18.16 8.60
CA THR A 79 6.41 17.20 9.23
C THR A 79 7.01 16.25 8.20
N THR A 80 6.19 15.66 7.32
CA THR A 80 6.67 14.73 6.29
C THR A 80 7.70 15.40 5.36
N LEU A 81 7.42 16.60 4.89
CA LEU A 81 8.35 17.32 4.01
C LEU A 81 9.64 17.72 4.75
N THR A 82 9.52 18.20 5.98
CA THR A 82 10.68 18.64 6.78
C THR A 82 11.60 17.47 7.14
N ASP A 83 11.02 16.35 7.59
CA ASP A 83 11.77 15.13 7.98
C ASP A 83 12.50 14.49 6.80
N ASN A 84 12.01 14.71 5.58
CA ASN A 84 12.63 14.20 4.35
C ASN A 84 13.50 15.27 3.65
N GLY A 85 13.97 16.28 4.39
CA GLY A 85 15.00 17.21 3.90
C GLY A 85 14.48 18.40 3.09
N MET A 86 13.20 18.75 3.18
CA MET A 86 12.65 20.00 2.65
C MET A 86 12.36 20.99 3.79
N PRO A 87 13.36 21.72 4.31
CA PRO A 87 13.14 22.75 5.33
C PRO A 87 12.43 23.98 4.73
N GLY A 88 11.90 24.84 5.60
CA GLY A 88 11.30 26.11 5.19
C GLY A 88 9.94 25.96 4.50
N VAL A 89 9.17 24.92 4.86
CA VAL A 89 7.81 24.70 4.38
C VAL A 89 6.88 25.78 4.94
N VAL A 90 6.16 26.45 4.05
CA VAL A 90 5.13 27.43 4.39
C VAL A 90 3.81 26.96 3.82
N VAL A 91 2.82 26.76 4.68
CA VAL A 91 1.48 26.35 4.26
C VAL A 91 0.67 27.57 3.84
N GLN A 92 0.26 27.57 2.57
CA GLN A 92 -0.64 28.56 2.00
C GLN A 92 -2.09 28.19 2.34
N SER A 93 -2.78 29.07 3.07
CA SER A 93 -4.20 28.91 3.40
C SER A 93 -5.09 29.41 2.26
N SER A 94 -6.34 28.93 2.23
CA SER A 94 -7.35 29.40 1.27
C SER A 94 -7.49 30.93 1.30
N GLY A 95 -7.42 31.56 0.11
CA GLY A 95 -7.52 33.01 -0.04
C GLY A 95 -6.20 33.78 0.17
N GLN A 96 -5.12 33.12 0.58
CA GLN A 96 -3.77 33.69 0.56
C GLN A 96 -3.03 33.28 -0.70
N THR A 97 -2.20 34.16 -1.24
CA THR A 97 -1.20 33.85 -2.27
C THR A 97 0.16 34.16 -1.71
N ILE A 98 1.00 33.13 -1.54
CA ILE A 98 2.37 33.29 -1.07
C ILE A 98 3.28 33.07 -2.27
N GLU A 99 4.01 34.11 -2.66
CA GLU A 99 4.97 34.01 -3.74
C GLU A 99 6.14 33.09 -3.31
N PRO A 100 6.54 32.11 -4.15
CA PRO A 100 7.70 31.27 -3.90
C PRO A 100 8.96 32.13 -3.76
N ALA A 101 9.80 31.81 -2.78
CA ALA A 101 11.08 32.47 -2.57
C ALA A 101 12.20 31.44 -2.48
N VAL A 102 13.43 31.86 -2.77
CA VAL A 102 14.61 30.99 -2.63
C VAL A 102 14.71 30.47 -1.20
N GLY A 103 14.88 29.16 -1.04
CA GLY A 103 14.94 28.49 0.26
C GLY A 103 13.60 28.35 0.98
N LYS A 104 12.48 28.75 0.37
CA LYS A 104 11.12 28.52 0.90
C LYS A 104 10.33 27.60 -0.03
N THR A 105 9.61 26.67 0.60
CA THR A 105 8.74 25.72 -0.11
C THR A 105 7.30 26.06 0.23
N VAL A 106 6.52 26.54 -0.75
CA VAL A 106 5.12 26.92 -0.53
C VAL A 106 4.24 25.72 -0.83
N VAL A 107 3.39 25.34 0.13
CA VAL A 107 2.53 24.16 0.00
C VAL A 107 1.08 24.55 0.24
N THR A 108 0.19 24.13 -0.65
CA THR A 108 -1.26 24.20 -0.46
C THR A 108 -1.78 22.80 -0.17
N VAL A 109 -2.47 22.64 0.96
CA VAL A 109 -3.09 21.38 1.39
C VAL A 109 -4.59 21.54 1.29
N THR A 110 -5.24 20.66 0.52
CA THR A 110 -6.68 20.71 0.28
C THR A 110 -7.28 19.35 0.62
N PRO A 111 -7.94 19.21 1.79
CA PRO A 111 -8.77 18.05 2.08
C PRO A 111 -9.98 17.99 1.15
N GLY A 112 -10.50 16.80 0.92
CA GLY A 112 -11.67 16.61 0.09
C GLY A 112 -12.13 15.17 0.02
N ARG A 113 -12.99 14.91 -0.96
CA ARG A 113 -13.52 13.59 -1.23
C ARG A 113 -13.01 13.07 -2.57
N TYR A 114 -12.51 11.84 -2.59
CA TYR A 114 -12.14 11.10 -3.77
C TYR A 114 -13.17 10.01 -4.06
N VAL A 115 -13.70 9.99 -5.29
CA VAL A 115 -14.63 8.98 -5.80
C VAL A 115 -14.03 8.34 -7.05
N ALA A 116 -13.68 7.05 -6.95
CA ALA A 116 -12.97 6.34 -8.01
C ALA A 116 -13.87 5.94 -9.19
N SER A 117 -15.15 5.64 -8.93
CA SER A 117 -16.09 5.12 -9.92
C SER A 117 -17.04 6.20 -10.45
N GLY A 118 -17.40 6.12 -11.74
CA GLY A 118 -18.43 6.96 -12.36
C GLY A 118 -18.03 8.42 -12.64
N ALA A 119 -16.92 8.92 -12.10
CA ALA A 119 -16.43 10.27 -12.34
C ALA A 119 -15.28 10.32 -13.36
N ASN A 120 -15.32 11.33 -14.24
CA ASN A 120 -14.19 11.71 -15.10
C ASN A 120 -12.94 11.95 -14.24
N VAL A 121 -11.74 11.65 -14.75
CA VAL A 121 -10.47 11.70 -13.98
C VAL A 121 -10.30 13.02 -13.22
N GLY A 122 -10.58 14.15 -13.86
CA GLY A 122 -10.48 15.48 -13.23
C GLY A 122 -11.53 15.77 -12.15
N GLN A 123 -12.63 15.02 -12.13
CA GLN A 123 -13.76 15.17 -11.20
C GLN A 123 -13.74 14.15 -10.06
N ARG A 124 -12.76 13.23 -10.06
CA ARG A 124 -12.64 12.21 -9.01
C ARG A 124 -12.33 12.80 -7.65
N PHE A 125 -11.50 13.86 -7.61
CA PHE A 125 -11.23 14.60 -6.37
C PHE A 125 -12.10 15.86 -6.32
N GLN A 126 -12.85 15.99 -5.24
CA GLN A 126 -13.74 17.11 -4.95
C GLN A 126 -13.24 17.81 -3.69
N ALA A 127 -12.72 19.03 -3.87
CA ALA A 127 -12.15 19.82 -2.78
C ALA A 127 -13.23 20.16 -1.73
N SER A 128 -12.86 20.09 -0.44
CA SER A 128 -13.68 20.51 0.69
C SER A 128 -15.04 19.81 0.84
N ILE A 129 -15.27 18.69 0.16
CA ILE A 129 -16.48 17.86 0.33
C ILE A 129 -16.27 16.84 1.45
N THR A 130 -17.18 16.83 2.42
CA THR A 130 -17.22 15.87 3.53
C THR A 130 -18.09 14.65 3.20
N PRO A 131 -17.88 13.48 3.86
CA PRO A 131 -16.75 13.17 4.74
C PRO A 131 -15.43 13.13 3.95
N TYR A 132 -14.37 13.71 4.53
CA TYR A 132 -13.06 13.71 3.89
C TYR A 132 -12.49 12.30 3.85
N ASN A 133 -12.02 11.90 2.68
CA ASN A 133 -11.32 10.63 2.48
C ASN A 133 -10.08 10.81 1.59
N ALA A 134 -9.74 12.05 1.24
CA ALA A 134 -8.59 12.35 0.39
C ALA A 134 -7.98 13.72 0.71
N VAL A 135 -6.71 13.84 0.38
CA VAL A 135 -5.96 15.10 0.50
C VAL A 135 -5.21 15.33 -0.81
N ARG A 136 -5.34 16.54 -1.35
CA ARG A 136 -4.51 17.05 -2.44
C ARG A 136 -3.46 17.98 -1.87
N VAL A 137 -2.20 17.69 -2.18
CA VAL A 137 -1.04 18.52 -1.81
C VAL A 137 -0.47 19.11 -3.09
N THR A 138 -0.30 20.43 -3.11
CA THR A 138 0.37 21.14 -4.21
C THR A 138 1.56 21.88 -3.65
N LEU A 139 2.73 21.71 -4.25
CA LEU A 139 3.98 22.35 -3.84
C LEU A 139 4.46 23.27 -4.95
N LYS A 140 4.97 24.44 -4.55
CA LYS A 140 5.68 25.38 -5.41
C LYS A 140 7.01 25.77 -4.78
N LYS A 141 8.07 25.74 -5.56
CA LYS A 141 9.44 26.09 -5.12
C LYS A 141 10.23 26.71 -6.27
N ILE A 142 11.20 27.57 -5.93
CA ILE A 142 12.23 28.00 -6.88
C ILE A 142 13.41 27.01 -6.77
N PRO A 143 13.76 26.31 -7.86
CA PRO A 143 14.84 25.32 -7.86
C PRO A 143 16.22 25.97 -7.72
N ALA A 144 17.21 25.19 -7.32
CA ALA A 144 18.60 25.62 -7.33
C ALA A 144 19.13 25.65 -8.78
N ARG A 145 20.01 26.61 -9.08
CA ARG A 145 20.66 26.76 -10.39
C ARG A 145 22.15 27.03 -10.22
N TYR A 146 22.97 26.52 -11.14
CA TYR A 146 24.41 26.56 -11.02
C TYR A 146 25.10 27.53 -12.01
N PHE A 147 24.63 27.65 -13.25
CA PHE A 147 25.44 28.33 -14.30
C PHE A 147 24.72 29.39 -15.15
N ALA A 148 23.45 29.19 -15.52
CA ALA A 148 22.69 29.99 -16.49
C ALA A 148 21.72 31.00 -15.84
N SER A 149 21.91 31.32 -14.54
CA SER A 149 21.06 32.27 -13.81
C SER A 149 21.08 33.69 -14.39
N SER A 150 22.18 34.09 -15.04
CA SER A 150 22.32 35.39 -15.72
C SER A 150 21.76 35.42 -17.14
N LEU A 151 21.43 34.26 -17.72
CA LEU A 151 21.00 34.14 -19.12
C LEU A 151 19.48 34.02 -19.27
N ILE A 152 18.82 33.33 -18.32
CA ILE A 152 17.39 33.00 -18.40
C ILE A 152 16.77 33.18 -17.00
N PRO A 153 15.55 33.74 -16.87
CA PRO A 153 14.84 33.76 -15.59
C PRO A 153 14.66 32.36 -14.99
N THR A 154 14.69 32.24 -13.66
CA THR A 154 14.47 30.95 -12.99
C THR A 154 12.98 30.62 -12.95
N PRO A 155 12.54 29.47 -13.50
CA PRO A 155 11.14 29.07 -13.43
C PRO A 155 10.77 28.60 -12.01
N VAL A 156 9.50 28.73 -11.66
CA VAL A 156 8.95 28.07 -10.47
C VAL A 156 8.60 26.64 -10.83
N ILE A 157 9.11 25.66 -10.07
CA ILE A 157 8.68 24.28 -10.20
C ILE A 157 7.39 24.05 -9.40
N GLY A 158 6.46 23.30 -9.99
CA GLY A 158 5.20 22.91 -9.37
C GLY A 158 5.01 21.41 -9.42
N THR A 159 4.60 20.83 -8.30
CA THR A 159 4.25 19.42 -8.15
C THR A 159 2.92 19.28 -7.42
N GLN A 160 2.18 18.22 -7.73
CA GLN A 160 0.87 17.98 -7.12
C GLN A 160 0.65 16.48 -6.96
N ALA A 161 0.12 16.08 -5.82
CA ALA A 161 -0.33 14.72 -5.55
C ALA A 161 -1.72 14.76 -4.94
N THR A 162 -2.49 13.71 -5.18
CA THR A 162 -3.76 13.45 -4.49
C THR A 162 -3.72 12.03 -3.97
N ALA A 163 -3.85 11.86 -2.67
CA ALA A 163 -3.96 10.55 -2.04
C ALA A 163 -5.35 10.41 -1.41
N SER A 164 -5.89 9.20 -1.47
CA SER A 164 -7.18 8.86 -0.86
C SER A 164 -7.04 7.65 0.04
N MET A 165 -7.70 7.68 1.19
CA MET A 165 -7.83 6.57 2.11
C MET A 165 -9.29 6.11 2.11
N THR A 166 -9.52 4.80 2.02
CA THR A 166 -10.85 4.22 2.23
C THR A 166 -10.89 3.66 3.64
N PRO A 167 -11.58 4.31 4.60
CA PRO A 167 -11.70 3.75 5.94
C PRO A 167 -12.46 2.43 5.87
N GLN A 168 -11.87 1.38 6.42
CA GLN A 168 -12.51 0.08 6.59
C GLN A 168 -12.58 -0.22 8.08
N ALA A 169 -13.72 -0.73 8.52
CA ALA A 169 -13.93 -1.18 9.88
C ALA A 169 -14.45 -2.61 9.84
N THR A 170 -14.00 -3.42 10.79
CA THR A 170 -14.47 -4.80 10.91
C THR A 170 -15.28 -4.95 12.18
N PHE A 171 -16.41 -5.65 12.05
CA PHE A 171 -17.23 -6.09 13.17
C PHE A 171 -17.28 -7.60 13.16
N SER A 172 -17.01 -8.23 14.30
CA SER A 172 -17.18 -9.66 14.49
C SER A 172 -18.26 -9.89 15.55
N VAL A 173 -19.10 -10.90 15.33
CA VAL A 173 -20.13 -11.34 16.28
C VAL A 173 -19.84 -12.78 16.64
N GLY A 174 -19.52 -13.03 17.91
CA GLY A 174 -19.21 -14.37 18.43
C GLY A 174 -20.43 -15.12 18.95
N SER A 175 -20.30 -16.45 19.12
CA SER A 175 -21.39 -17.35 19.56
C SER A 175 -21.53 -17.47 21.09
N ARG A 176 -20.99 -16.52 21.87
CA ARG A 176 -20.74 -16.63 23.32
C ARG A 176 -22.00 -16.66 24.21
N LEU A 177 -23.19 -16.41 23.67
CA LEU A 177 -24.45 -16.40 24.44
C LEU A 177 -25.11 -17.78 24.57
N ALA A 178 -24.61 -18.80 23.86
CA ALA A 178 -25.14 -20.14 23.96
C ALA A 178 -24.39 -20.91 25.06
N SER A 179 -25.03 -21.10 26.21
CA SER A 179 -24.61 -22.07 27.23
C SER A 179 -24.80 -23.48 26.65
N LEU A 180 -23.72 -24.24 26.46
CA LEU A 180 -23.78 -25.54 25.80
C LEU A 180 -23.43 -26.70 26.72
N ASP A 181 -24.27 -27.74 26.66
CA ASP A 181 -23.96 -29.08 27.16
C ASP A 181 -23.09 -29.83 26.15
N GLY A 182 -21.89 -30.25 26.58
CA GLY A 182 -20.88 -30.87 25.70
C GLY A 182 -21.35 -32.15 24.99
N GLY A 183 -22.36 -32.84 25.50
CA GLY A 183 -22.94 -34.03 24.87
C GLY A 183 -23.69 -33.73 23.56
N ILE A 184 -24.45 -32.64 23.52
CA ILE A 184 -25.25 -32.25 22.35
C ILE A 184 -24.35 -31.83 21.20
N LEU A 185 -23.26 -31.13 21.49
CA LEU A 185 -22.35 -30.64 20.46
C LEU A 185 -21.47 -31.76 19.87
N ASN A 186 -21.09 -32.76 20.68
CA ASN A 186 -20.43 -33.97 20.18
C ASN A 186 -21.34 -34.74 19.22
N ALA A 187 -22.63 -34.87 19.56
CA ALA A 187 -23.62 -35.51 18.69
C ALA A 187 -23.86 -34.70 17.40
N LEU A 188 -23.95 -33.38 17.51
CA LEU A 188 -24.11 -32.49 16.35
C LEU A 188 -22.90 -32.55 15.41
N LEU A 189 -21.71 -32.25 15.92
CA LEU A 189 -20.48 -32.26 15.11
C LEU A 189 -20.18 -33.67 14.60
N GLY A 190 -20.41 -34.69 15.41
CA GLY A 190 -20.22 -36.07 15.00
C GLY A 190 -21.18 -36.48 13.88
N GLY A 191 -22.46 -36.09 13.97
CA GLY A 191 -23.46 -36.31 12.93
C GLY A 191 -23.16 -35.56 11.63
N LEU A 192 -22.78 -34.27 11.73
CA LEU A 192 -22.45 -33.44 10.57
C LEU A 192 -21.14 -33.86 9.88
N LEU A 193 -20.17 -34.39 10.65
CA LEU A 193 -18.86 -34.78 10.13
C LEU A 193 -18.74 -36.28 9.84
N GLY A 194 -19.78 -37.07 10.15
CA GLY A 194 -19.79 -38.52 10.00
C GLY A 194 -18.73 -39.22 10.85
N SER A 195 -18.41 -38.67 12.03
CA SER A 195 -17.30 -39.13 12.87
C SER A 195 -17.67 -39.15 14.35
N ASN A 196 -16.99 -39.99 15.14
CA ASN A 196 -17.14 -39.99 16.59
C ASN A 196 -16.18 -38.96 17.19
N ILE A 197 -16.68 -37.74 17.38
CA ILE A 197 -15.95 -36.66 18.03
C ILE A 197 -16.26 -36.69 19.52
N SER A 198 -15.21 -36.69 20.34
CA SER A 198 -15.31 -36.67 21.79
C SER A 198 -14.46 -35.52 22.34
N LEU A 199 -15.04 -34.32 22.34
CA LEU A 199 -14.46 -33.12 22.93
C LEU A 199 -14.95 -32.96 24.37
N SER A 200 -14.08 -32.48 25.25
CA SER A 200 -14.43 -32.13 26.63
C SER A 200 -15.14 -30.78 26.70
N VAL A 201 -15.80 -30.49 27.83
CA VAL A 201 -16.40 -29.17 28.09
C VAL A 201 -15.34 -28.06 28.02
N MET A 202 -14.10 -28.35 28.42
CA MET A 202 -12.98 -27.40 28.33
C MET A 202 -12.62 -27.09 26.87
N ASP A 203 -12.56 -28.11 26.01
CA ASP A 203 -12.31 -27.94 24.58
C ASP A 203 -13.40 -27.09 23.94
N TYR A 204 -14.66 -27.31 24.33
CA TYR A 204 -15.79 -26.52 23.84
C TYR A 204 -15.73 -25.06 24.28
N ASN A 205 -15.50 -24.80 25.56
CA ASN A 205 -15.35 -23.44 26.05
C ASN A 205 -14.19 -22.73 25.37
N ALA A 206 -13.11 -23.44 25.07
CA ALA A 206 -12.00 -22.91 24.30
C ALA A 206 -12.39 -22.58 22.85
N LEU A 207 -13.15 -23.45 22.16
CA LEU A 207 -13.63 -23.21 20.79
C LEU A 207 -14.66 -22.07 20.70
N ILE A 208 -15.57 -21.97 21.67
CA ILE A 208 -16.57 -20.88 21.75
C ILE A 208 -15.89 -19.53 21.99
N SER A 209 -14.86 -19.52 22.83
CA SER A 209 -14.12 -18.31 23.18
C SER A 209 -13.06 -17.93 22.17
N ALA A 210 -12.73 -18.82 21.24
CA ALA A 210 -11.69 -18.61 20.24
C ALA A 210 -12.20 -17.82 19.04
N ASP A 211 -11.45 -16.78 18.71
CA ASP A 211 -11.59 -16.00 17.49
C ASP A 211 -10.41 -16.31 16.55
N VAL A 212 -10.71 -16.52 15.27
CA VAL A 212 -9.76 -16.92 14.24
C VAL A 212 -9.56 -15.75 13.28
N SER A 213 -8.31 -15.32 13.11
CA SER A 213 -7.93 -14.37 12.07
C SER A 213 -8.18 -15.00 10.69
N VAL A 214 -9.21 -14.51 10.00
CA VAL A 214 -9.68 -15.03 8.71
C VAL A 214 -8.59 -14.90 7.64
N LEU A 215 -7.86 -13.79 7.60
CA LEU A 215 -6.75 -13.62 6.66
C LEU A 215 -5.63 -14.64 6.89
N SER A 216 -5.31 -14.93 8.15
CA SER A 216 -4.30 -15.93 8.50
C SER A 216 -4.77 -17.35 8.24
N PHE A 217 -6.06 -17.61 8.43
CA PHE A 217 -6.70 -18.86 8.04
C PHE A 217 -6.62 -19.09 6.52
N VAL A 218 -6.93 -18.09 5.70
CA VAL A 218 -6.85 -18.21 4.23
C VAL A 218 -5.40 -18.38 3.76
N ASP A 219 -4.43 -17.68 4.37
CA ASP A 219 -3.00 -17.94 4.10
C ASP A 219 -2.61 -19.40 4.40
N GLY A 220 -3.09 -19.94 5.53
CA GLY A 220 -2.87 -21.33 5.92
C GLY A 220 -3.51 -22.34 4.96
N LEU A 221 -4.72 -22.04 4.46
CA LEU A 221 -5.38 -22.85 3.43
C LEU A 221 -4.65 -22.80 2.10
N ALA A 222 -4.19 -21.63 1.67
CA ALA A 222 -3.41 -21.49 0.44
C ALA A 222 -2.18 -22.40 0.46
N THR A 223 -1.50 -22.44 1.61
CA THR A 223 -0.34 -23.32 1.84
C THR A 223 -0.72 -24.80 1.73
N GLN A 224 -1.84 -25.22 2.33
CA GLN A 224 -2.31 -26.61 2.25
C GLN A 224 -2.74 -27.03 0.84
N LEU A 225 -3.28 -26.08 0.06
CA LEU A 225 -3.75 -26.30 -1.30
C LEU A 225 -2.66 -26.08 -2.36
N ASN A 226 -1.42 -25.76 -1.94
CA ASN A 226 -0.29 -25.44 -2.82
C ASN A 226 -0.58 -24.29 -3.79
N LEU A 227 -1.30 -23.27 -3.34
CA LEU A 227 -1.61 -22.06 -4.11
C LEU A 227 -0.56 -20.98 -3.83
N THR A 228 0.17 -20.55 -4.85
CA THR A 228 1.24 -19.54 -4.74
C THR A 228 0.96 -18.34 -5.64
N GLY A 229 1.26 -17.13 -5.17
CA GLY A 229 1.15 -15.91 -5.97
C GLY A 229 -0.28 -15.50 -6.32
N VAL A 230 -1.25 -15.94 -5.52
CA VAL A 230 -2.68 -15.66 -5.72
C VAL A 230 -3.21 -14.62 -4.72
N SER A 231 -4.43 -14.12 -4.94
CA SER A 231 -5.16 -13.26 -4.02
C SER A 231 -5.96 -14.08 -2.98
N TYR A 232 -6.45 -13.41 -1.93
CA TYR A 232 -7.39 -14.04 -0.99
C TYR A 232 -8.65 -14.56 -1.69
N SER A 233 -9.20 -13.83 -2.66
CA SER A 233 -10.37 -14.26 -3.43
C SER A 233 -10.12 -15.51 -4.27
N ASP A 234 -8.91 -15.68 -4.80
CA ASP A 234 -8.56 -16.87 -5.59
C ASP A 234 -8.52 -18.11 -4.70
N VAL A 235 -8.04 -17.99 -3.46
CA VAL A 235 -8.08 -19.09 -2.48
C VAL A 235 -9.53 -19.39 -2.08
N LEU A 236 -10.36 -18.36 -1.83
CA LEU A 236 -11.77 -18.55 -1.49
C LEU A 236 -12.61 -19.13 -2.64
N ALA A 237 -12.17 -18.99 -3.90
CA ALA A 237 -12.80 -19.66 -5.04
C ALA A 237 -12.52 -21.17 -5.08
N SER A 238 -11.53 -21.66 -4.34
CA SER A 238 -11.21 -23.08 -4.25
C SER A 238 -12.14 -23.82 -3.28
N LYS A 239 -11.94 -25.13 -3.17
CA LYS A 239 -12.72 -26.00 -2.28
C LYS A 239 -11.80 -26.67 -1.28
N ALA A 240 -12.30 -26.87 -0.06
CA ALA A 240 -11.58 -27.58 1.00
C ALA A 240 -12.52 -28.54 1.76
N THR A 241 -11.95 -29.58 2.34
CA THR A 241 -12.67 -30.47 3.28
C THR A 241 -12.74 -29.83 4.67
N VAL A 242 -13.67 -30.30 5.51
CA VAL A 242 -13.75 -29.81 6.89
C VAL A 242 -12.46 -30.10 7.68
N GLY A 243 -11.80 -31.22 7.40
CA GLY A 243 -10.48 -31.53 7.96
C GLY A 243 -9.43 -30.47 7.62
N GLN A 244 -9.33 -30.08 6.34
CA GLN A 244 -8.40 -29.03 5.90
C GLN A 244 -8.71 -27.67 6.52
N ILE A 245 -10.01 -27.31 6.59
CA ILE A 245 -10.47 -26.08 7.25
C ILE A 245 -10.07 -26.09 8.73
N ALA A 246 -10.35 -27.18 9.45
CA ALA A 246 -9.97 -27.32 10.86
C ALA A 246 -8.45 -27.28 11.08
N THR A 247 -7.66 -27.92 10.22
CA THR A 247 -6.19 -27.83 10.23
C THR A 247 -5.71 -26.41 9.99
N ALA A 248 -6.29 -25.69 9.03
CA ALA A 248 -5.91 -24.31 8.74
C ALA A 248 -6.24 -23.38 9.91
N MET A 249 -7.42 -23.53 10.53
CA MET A 249 -7.81 -22.78 11.72
C MET A 249 -6.86 -23.07 12.90
N ALA A 250 -6.48 -24.34 13.12
CA ALA A 250 -5.57 -24.74 14.20
C ALA A 250 -4.17 -24.12 14.07
N ASN A 251 -3.76 -23.78 12.85
CA ASN A 251 -2.46 -23.21 12.55
C ASN A 251 -2.46 -21.68 12.52
N VAL A 252 -3.59 -21.03 12.80
CA VAL A 252 -3.66 -19.57 12.89
C VAL A 252 -2.84 -19.06 14.09
N PRO A 253 -1.93 -18.09 13.89
CA PRO A 253 -1.16 -17.51 14.98
C PRO A 253 -2.05 -16.84 16.04
N GLY A 254 -1.65 -16.95 17.31
CA GLY A 254 -2.38 -16.34 18.43
C GLY A 254 -3.55 -17.15 18.97
N LEU A 255 -3.89 -18.28 18.34
CA LEU A 255 -4.92 -19.18 18.85
C LEU A 255 -4.45 -19.88 20.14
N GLY A 256 -5.32 -19.90 21.17
CA GLY A 256 -5.04 -20.60 22.44
C GLY A 256 -4.79 -22.10 22.25
N ASN A 257 -3.89 -22.67 23.06
CA ASN A 257 -3.43 -24.05 22.90
C ASN A 257 -4.57 -25.09 22.98
N THR A 258 -5.54 -24.90 23.89
CA THR A 258 -6.69 -25.80 24.01
C THR A 258 -7.57 -25.79 22.77
N ALA A 259 -7.90 -24.61 22.23
CA ALA A 259 -8.68 -24.50 21.00
C ALA A 259 -7.93 -25.10 19.80
N LYS A 260 -6.61 -24.90 19.74
CA LYS A 260 -5.74 -25.52 18.73
C LYS A 260 -5.80 -27.06 18.80
N VAL A 261 -5.66 -27.66 19.97
CA VAL A 261 -5.73 -29.12 20.16
C VAL A 261 -7.12 -29.65 19.81
N ALA A 262 -8.19 -28.94 20.19
CA ALA A 262 -9.56 -29.29 19.83
C ALA A 262 -9.76 -29.29 18.31
N LEU A 263 -9.27 -28.27 17.60
CA LEU A 263 -9.32 -28.19 16.14
C LEU A 263 -8.50 -29.30 15.47
N GLN A 264 -7.31 -29.63 15.98
CA GLN A 264 -6.51 -30.74 15.48
C GLN A 264 -7.19 -32.09 15.69
N THR A 265 -7.88 -32.26 16.82
CA THR A 265 -8.70 -33.45 17.09
C THR A 265 -9.83 -33.56 16.09
N ILE A 266 -10.56 -32.47 15.82
CA ILE A 266 -11.61 -32.44 14.79
C ILE A 266 -11.01 -32.76 13.42
N ALA A 267 -9.90 -32.13 13.05
CA ALA A 267 -9.25 -32.32 11.76
C ALA A 267 -8.83 -33.78 11.52
N SER A 268 -8.25 -34.43 12.53
CA SER A 268 -7.79 -35.82 12.46
C SER A 268 -8.92 -36.85 12.49
N LYS A 269 -10.07 -36.50 13.07
CA LYS A 269 -11.24 -37.38 13.16
C LYS A 269 -12.26 -37.14 12.05
N SER A 270 -12.18 -36.03 11.33
CA SER A 270 -13.04 -35.74 10.18
C SER A 270 -12.75 -36.72 9.05
N THR A 271 -13.69 -37.62 8.78
CA THR A 271 -13.64 -38.61 7.69
C THR A 271 -14.32 -38.12 6.43
N SER A 272 -15.04 -36.99 6.50
CA SER A 272 -15.76 -36.42 5.38
C SER A 272 -14.79 -35.90 4.31
N THR A 273 -14.90 -36.45 3.11
CA THR A 273 -14.14 -36.03 1.91
C THR A 273 -14.89 -34.98 1.09
N VAL A 274 -16.05 -34.51 1.58
CA VAL A 274 -16.86 -33.51 0.89
C VAL A 274 -16.08 -32.21 0.78
N GLN A 275 -15.92 -31.74 -0.46
CA GLN A 275 -15.25 -30.49 -0.76
C GLN A 275 -16.24 -29.33 -0.78
N ILE A 276 -16.10 -28.40 0.15
CA ILE A 276 -16.97 -27.25 0.32
C ILE A 276 -16.36 -26.05 -0.42
N PRO A 277 -17.13 -25.30 -1.24
CA PRO A 277 -16.70 -24.01 -1.77
C PRO A 277 -16.41 -23.02 -0.64
N LEU A 278 -15.17 -22.53 -0.56
CA LEU A 278 -14.75 -21.65 0.54
C LEU A 278 -15.45 -20.29 0.51
N SER A 279 -15.89 -19.84 -0.67
CA SER A 279 -16.70 -18.63 -0.87
C SER A 279 -18.06 -18.67 -0.16
N HIS A 280 -18.56 -19.87 0.20
CA HIS A 280 -19.79 -20.01 0.99
C HIS A 280 -19.52 -19.92 2.50
N LEU A 281 -18.26 -20.03 2.92
CA LEU A 281 -17.85 -19.95 4.32
C LEU A 281 -17.44 -18.52 4.69
N VAL A 282 -16.70 -17.85 3.80
CA VAL A 282 -16.13 -16.52 4.03
C VAL A 282 -16.27 -15.69 2.75
N ASP A 283 -16.77 -14.47 2.89
CA ASP A 283 -16.65 -13.41 1.88
C ASP A 283 -15.84 -12.24 2.47
N LEU A 284 -14.70 -11.94 1.84
CA LEU A 284 -13.79 -10.86 2.24
C LEU A 284 -14.08 -9.55 1.49
N GLY A 285 -15.08 -9.51 0.60
CA GLY A 285 -15.45 -8.33 -0.18
C GLY A 285 -14.24 -7.71 -0.88
N SER A 286 -14.01 -6.41 -0.66
CA SER A 286 -12.87 -5.69 -1.25
C SER A 286 -11.51 -6.17 -0.74
N VAL A 287 -11.42 -6.73 0.46
CA VAL A 287 -10.17 -7.25 1.06
C VAL A 287 -9.73 -8.53 0.33
N GLY A 288 -10.67 -9.27 -0.27
CA GLY A 288 -10.39 -10.45 -1.08
C GLY A 288 -9.41 -10.19 -2.24
N LYS A 289 -9.38 -8.96 -2.77
CA LYS A 289 -8.51 -8.57 -3.89
C LYS A 289 -7.03 -8.39 -3.50
N LEU A 290 -6.72 -8.37 -2.21
CA LEU A 290 -5.35 -8.26 -1.74
C LEU A 290 -4.59 -9.55 -2.05
N GLY A 291 -3.30 -9.41 -2.37
CA GLY A 291 -2.40 -10.55 -2.51
C GLY A 291 -2.25 -11.27 -1.16
N LEU A 292 -2.05 -12.59 -1.19
CA LEU A 292 -1.77 -13.34 0.04
C LEU A 292 -0.61 -12.72 0.83
N GLY A 293 -0.75 -12.68 2.15
CA GLY A 293 0.19 -12.02 3.06
C GLY A 293 0.06 -10.49 3.14
N GLN A 294 -0.62 -9.82 2.20
CA GLN A 294 -0.85 -8.37 2.27
C GLN A 294 -1.94 -8.07 3.30
N ARG A 295 -1.51 -7.62 4.49
CA ARG A 295 -2.40 -7.21 5.58
C ARG A 295 -2.35 -5.70 5.77
N PRO A 296 -3.44 -4.95 5.50
CA PRO A 296 -3.51 -3.54 5.84
C PRO A 296 -3.35 -3.36 7.34
N ALA A 297 -2.47 -2.45 7.76
CA ALA A 297 -2.25 -2.17 9.17
C ALA A 297 -3.56 -1.72 9.84
N GLY A 298 -3.87 -2.31 10.99
CA GLY A 298 -5.08 -2.00 11.76
C GLY A 298 -6.38 -2.67 11.27
N LEU A 299 -6.33 -3.46 10.19
CA LEU A 299 -7.49 -4.22 9.71
C LEU A 299 -7.44 -5.67 10.21
N GLY A 300 -8.03 -5.91 11.39
CA GLY A 300 -8.31 -7.26 11.88
C GLY A 300 -9.59 -7.81 11.24
N VAL A 301 -9.56 -9.04 10.74
CA VAL A 301 -10.76 -9.76 10.31
C VAL A 301 -10.82 -11.06 11.06
N ASP A 302 -11.70 -11.12 12.05
CA ASP A 302 -11.81 -12.24 12.97
C ASP A 302 -13.20 -12.88 12.87
N ALA A 303 -13.24 -14.20 12.99
CA ALA A 303 -14.48 -14.98 13.03
C ALA A 303 -14.43 -16.01 14.16
N SER A 304 -15.58 -16.31 14.76
CA SER A 304 -15.68 -17.32 15.82
C SER A 304 -15.26 -18.70 15.29
N ALA A 305 -14.32 -19.36 15.97
CA ALA A 305 -13.81 -20.67 15.58
C ALA A 305 -14.94 -21.71 15.50
N LEU A 306 -15.80 -21.75 16.54
CA LEU A 306 -16.95 -22.65 16.56
C LEU A 306 -17.93 -22.33 15.42
N GLY A 307 -18.21 -21.05 15.16
CA GLY A 307 -19.12 -20.65 14.08
C GLY A 307 -18.61 -21.06 12.69
N MET A 308 -17.31 -20.92 12.43
CA MET A 308 -16.71 -21.39 11.19
C MET A 308 -16.77 -22.92 11.06
N LEU A 309 -16.49 -23.65 12.15
CA LEU A 309 -16.58 -25.11 12.16
C LEU A 309 -18.00 -25.61 11.89
N THR A 310 -19.01 -25.04 12.57
CA THR A 310 -20.40 -25.47 12.40
C THR A 310 -20.93 -25.12 11.01
N ALA A 311 -20.55 -23.96 10.48
CA ALA A 311 -20.86 -23.59 9.09
C ALA A 311 -20.23 -24.56 8.09
N ALA A 312 -18.94 -24.88 8.25
CA ALA A 312 -18.25 -25.85 7.40
C ALA A 312 -18.89 -27.25 7.51
N ALA A 313 -19.18 -27.73 8.72
CA ALA A 313 -19.83 -29.01 8.92
C ALA A 313 -21.24 -29.07 8.31
N GLY A 314 -22.01 -28.00 8.46
CA GLY A 314 -23.33 -27.86 7.83
C GLY A 314 -23.27 -27.88 6.30
N LEU A 315 -22.31 -27.16 5.71
CA LEU A 315 -22.09 -27.14 4.26
C LEU A 315 -21.62 -28.52 3.74
N ALA A 316 -20.79 -29.25 4.49
CA ALA A 316 -20.38 -30.61 4.14
C ALA A 316 -21.53 -31.62 4.21
N ASN A 317 -22.47 -31.44 5.15
CA ASN A 317 -23.59 -32.36 5.34
C ASN A 317 -24.72 -32.16 4.30
N GLY A 318 -24.69 -31.06 3.52
CA GLY A 318 -25.61 -30.79 2.43
C GLY A 318 -27.09 -30.83 2.86
N SER A 319 -27.90 -31.63 2.18
CA SER A 319 -29.35 -31.76 2.41
C SER A 319 -29.76 -32.60 3.64
N LYS A 320 -28.81 -33.14 4.41
CA LYS A 320 -29.09 -33.90 5.65
C LYS A 320 -29.08 -33.05 6.92
N GLN A 321 -29.15 -31.72 6.79
CA GLN A 321 -29.13 -30.79 7.92
C GLN A 321 -30.31 -31.00 8.90
N VAL A 322 -31.40 -31.61 8.42
CA VAL A 322 -32.64 -31.89 9.17
C VAL A 322 -32.61 -33.25 9.90
N ASP A 323 -31.63 -34.12 9.63
CA ASP A 323 -31.56 -35.48 10.19
C ASP A 323 -30.71 -35.58 11.47
N VAL A 324 -30.19 -34.44 11.96
CA VAL A 324 -29.58 -34.39 13.29
C VAL A 324 -30.71 -34.31 14.31
N ALA A 325 -31.32 -35.46 14.59
CA ALA A 325 -32.28 -35.64 15.65
C ALA A 325 -31.58 -35.40 17.00
N LEU A 326 -31.49 -34.15 17.43
CA LEU A 326 -30.77 -33.75 18.66
C LEU A 326 -31.44 -34.19 19.96
N GLY A 327 -32.53 -34.98 19.91
CA GLY A 327 -33.15 -35.60 21.09
C GLY A 327 -33.50 -34.62 22.21
N ALA A 328 -33.60 -33.32 21.91
CA ALA A 328 -33.94 -32.30 22.87
C ALA A 328 -35.46 -32.20 22.92
N THR A 329 -36.06 -32.98 23.82
CA THR A 329 -37.37 -32.64 24.37
C THR A 329 -37.21 -31.29 25.06
N ILE A 330 -38.02 -30.30 24.67
CA ILE A 330 -38.14 -29.02 25.36
C ILE A 330 -38.72 -29.27 26.76
#